data_AF-A0AAE1I214-F1
#
_entry.id   AF-A0AAE1I214-F1
#
_cell.length_a   1.000
_cell.length_b   1.000
_cell.length_c   1.000
_cell.angle_alpha   90.00
_cell.angle_beta   90.00
_cell.angle_gamma   90.00
#
_symmetry.space_group_name_H-M   'P 1'
#
loop_
_entity.id
_entity.type
_entity.pdbx_description
1 polymer ?
#
loop_
_entity_poly.entity_id
_entity_poly.type
_entity_poly.pdbx_seq_one_letter_code
_entity_poly.pdbx_strand_id
1 'polypeptide(L)'
;MDVNDITYSPPGEKQAEKDAALQQAQGVLRLMDLSCADDPAWSLQLLHAAAPTVERLSVRGIGEPHLHAVHAMPRLHRLYLECPQDAMRTVPPELGPLPEGHDGLRWLRAWSLPRGTLQSLLRAHAATLEELEMWVGSPGKKEWPFSCSDLHYLLGQCGLQRLRKLLLWRGNCSHSKCKEQLAALSQALPGTEIMCDKCHGVIYMESA
;
A
#
# COMPACT_ATOMS: atom_id res chain seq x y z
N MET A 1 -13.27 12.39 -2.13
CA MET A 1 -14.18 11.62 -2.99
C MET A 1 -14.12 10.19 -2.52
N ASP A 2 -15.26 9.65 -2.14
CA ASP A 2 -15.44 8.24 -1.79
C ASP A 2 -16.23 7.60 -2.95
N VAL A 3 -15.74 6.48 -3.46
CA VAL A 3 -16.34 5.78 -4.61
C VAL A 3 -16.78 4.36 -4.27
N ASN A 4 -16.83 4.00 -2.99
CA ASN A 4 -17.14 2.65 -2.52
C ASN A 4 -18.44 2.10 -3.14
N ASP A 5 -19.49 2.93 -3.27
CA ASP A 5 -20.78 2.49 -3.81
C ASP A 5 -20.77 2.27 -5.33
N ILE A 6 -19.84 2.87 -6.06
CA ILE A 6 -19.76 2.83 -7.53
C ILE A 6 -18.79 1.74 -7.97
N THR A 7 -17.71 1.55 -7.21
CA THR A 7 -16.53 0.80 -7.65
C THR A 7 -16.75 -0.70 -7.82
N TYR A 8 -17.75 -1.28 -7.16
CA TYR A 8 -18.10 -2.71 -7.28
C TYR A 8 -19.09 -3.02 -8.41
N SER A 9 -19.51 -1.99 -9.16
CA SER A 9 -20.38 -2.21 -10.32
C SER A 9 -19.57 -2.64 -11.54
N PRO A 10 -19.99 -3.69 -12.27
CA PRO A 10 -19.29 -4.15 -13.47
C PRO A 10 -19.33 -3.11 -14.59
N PRO A 11 -18.56 -3.32 -15.68
CA PRO A 11 -18.62 -2.44 -16.85
C PRO A 11 -20.04 -2.33 -17.41
N GLY A 12 -20.48 -1.11 -17.69
CA GLY A 12 -21.83 -0.81 -18.20
C GLY A 12 -22.90 -0.58 -17.13
N GLU A 13 -22.64 -0.93 -15.87
CA GLU A 13 -23.50 -0.55 -14.74
C GLU A 13 -23.09 0.78 -14.12
N LYS A 14 -24.08 1.51 -13.59
CA LYS A 14 -23.90 2.84 -12.96
C LYS A 14 -23.09 3.82 -13.82
N GLN A 15 -23.29 3.78 -15.14
CA GLN A 15 -22.49 4.56 -16.09
C GLN A 15 -22.58 6.07 -15.83
N ALA A 16 -23.77 6.56 -15.50
CA ALA A 16 -23.98 7.98 -15.19
C ALA A 16 -23.19 8.42 -13.95
N GLU A 17 -23.17 7.59 -12.90
CA GLU A 17 -22.40 7.83 -11.68
C GLU A 17 -20.89 7.72 -11.93
N LYS A 18 -20.47 6.74 -12.74
CA LYS A 18 -19.07 6.56 -13.17
C LYS A 18 -18.57 7.77 -13.96
N ASP A 19 -19.36 8.28 -14.89
CA ASP A 19 -19.04 9.47 -15.69
C ASP A 19 -18.99 10.71 -14.80
N ALA A 20 -19.94 10.87 -13.88
CA ALA A 20 -19.93 11.96 -12.91
C ALA A 20 -18.68 11.91 -12.02
N ALA A 21 -18.29 10.73 -11.54
CA ALA A 21 -17.07 10.55 -10.75
C ALA A 21 -15.80 10.91 -11.54
N LEU A 22 -15.72 10.56 -12.82
CA LEU A 22 -14.60 10.93 -13.69
C LEU A 22 -14.48 12.45 -13.86
N GLN A 23 -15.61 13.16 -14.03
CA GLN A 23 -15.61 14.62 -14.11
C GLN A 23 -15.20 15.26 -12.78
N GLN A 24 -15.68 14.71 -11.66
CA GLN A 24 -15.38 15.20 -10.33
C GLN A 24 -13.97 14.88 -9.86
N ALA A 25 -13.29 13.87 -10.43
CA ALA A 25 -11.96 13.45 -10.02
C ALA A 25 -10.89 14.54 -10.21
N GLN A 26 -11.10 15.47 -11.13
CA GLN A 26 -10.20 16.58 -11.37
C GLN A 26 -10.19 17.52 -10.16
N GLY A 27 -9.03 17.73 -9.54
CA GLY A 27 -8.91 18.59 -8.36
C GLY A 27 -9.19 17.90 -7.03
N VAL A 28 -9.49 16.60 -7.03
CA VAL A 28 -9.69 15.85 -5.80
C VAL A 28 -8.37 15.64 -5.08
N LEU A 29 -8.34 15.99 -3.80
CA LEU A 29 -7.19 15.76 -2.92
C LEU A 29 -7.19 14.36 -2.29
N ARG A 30 -8.36 13.71 -2.22
CA ARG A 30 -8.55 12.43 -1.54
C ARG A 30 -9.45 11.51 -2.33
N LEU A 31 -8.96 10.36 -2.75
CA LEU A 31 -9.72 9.31 -3.40
C LEU A 31 -9.73 8.07 -2.51
N MET A 32 -10.91 7.70 -2.00
CA MET A 32 -11.04 6.64 -1.01
C MET A 32 -11.84 5.46 -1.56
N ASP A 33 -11.48 4.27 -1.09
CA ASP A 33 -12.19 3.01 -1.32
C ASP A 33 -12.46 2.68 -2.79
N LEU A 34 -11.44 2.89 -3.63
CA LEU A 34 -11.45 2.45 -5.02
C LEU A 34 -11.12 0.95 -5.11
N SER A 35 -12.03 0.15 -5.66
CA SER A 35 -11.77 -1.23 -6.10
C SER A 35 -11.43 -1.25 -7.59
N CYS A 36 -10.24 -1.75 -7.94
CA CYS A 36 -9.83 -1.88 -9.34
C CYS A 36 -10.27 -3.22 -9.97
N ALA A 37 -10.86 -4.13 -9.21
CA ALA A 37 -11.14 -5.49 -9.65
C ALA A 37 -12.36 -5.59 -10.59
N ASP A 38 -13.45 -4.90 -10.26
CA ASP A 38 -14.75 -5.09 -10.92
C ASP A 38 -14.85 -4.33 -12.25
N ASP A 39 -14.21 -3.16 -12.37
CA ASP A 39 -14.08 -2.40 -13.61
C ASP A 39 -12.66 -1.81 -13.74
N PRO A 40 -11.69 -2.62 -14.23
CA PRO A 40 -10.29 -2.20 -14.33
C PRO A 40 -10.07 -1.00 -15.25
N ALA A 41 -10.88 -0.86 -16.31
CA ALA A 41 -10.75 0.21 -17.28
C ALA A 41 -11.22 1.55 -16.70
N TRP A 42 -12.40 1.58 -16.08
CA TRP A 42 -12.93 2.78 -15.43
C TRP A 42 -12.05 3.23 -14.26
N SER A 43 -11.64 2.30 -13.40
CA SER A 43 -10.78 2.62 -12.25
C SER A 43 -9.43 3.21 -12.67
N LEU A 44 -8.84 2.71 -13.76
CA LEU A 44 -7.61 3.27 -14.32
C LEU A 44 -7.82 4.70 -14.87
N GLN A 45 -8.93 4.95 -15.58
CA GLN A 45 -9.28 6.30 -16.03
C GLN A 45 -9.46 7.26 -14.86
N LEU A 46 -10.09 6.80 -13.78
CA LEU A 46 -10.29 7.59 -12.57
C LEU A 46 -8.97 7.95 -11.89
N LEU A 47 -8.04 7.00 -11.79
CA LEU A 47 -6.69 7.25 -11.27
C LEU A 47 -5.97 8.30 -12.11
N HIS A 48 -6.01 8.19 -13.44
CA HIS A 48 -5.38 9.19 -14.32
C HIS A 48 -6.01 10.58 -14.19
N ALA A 49 -7.33 10.68 -14.05
CA ALA A 49 -8.02 11.94 -13.87
C ALA A 49 -7.66 12.62 -12.52
N ALA A 50 -7.50 11.84 -11.45
CA ALA A 50 -7.16 12.34 -10.11
C ALA A 50 -5.65 12.56 -9.90
N ALA A 51 -4.79 11.90 -10.69
CA ALA A 51 -3.34 11.86 -10.52
C ALA A 51 -2.67 13.22 -10.26
N PRO A 52 -3.03 14.34 -10.95
CA PRO A 52 -2.34 15.61 -10.75
C PRO A 52 -2.53 16.24 -9.37
N THR A 53 -3.60 15.90 -8.65
CA THR A 53 -3.99 16.60 -7.41
C THR A 53 -4.14 15.71 -6.20
N VAL A 54 -4.28 14.40 -6.39
CA VAL A 54 -4.54 13.48 -5.28
C VAL A 54 -3.33 13.39 -4.34
N GLU A 55 -3.63 13.50 -3.06
CA GLU A 55 -2.67 13.49 -1.97
C GLU A 55 -2.84 12.27 -1.07
N ARG A 56 -4.08 11.76 -0.99
CA ARG A 56 -4.43 10.53 -0.26
C ARG A 56 -5.20 9.58 -1.15
N LEU A 57 -4.75 8.34 -1.22
CA LEU A 57 -5.38 7.29 -2.01
C LEU A 57 -5.58 6.02 -1.17
N SER A 58 -6.78 5.45 -1.25
CA SER A 58 -7.11 4.09 -0.79
C SER A 58 -7.59 3.30 -1.98
N VAL A 59 -6.83 2.26 -2.35
CA VAL A 59 -7.14 1.42 -3.52
C VAL A 59 -6.92 -0.06 -3.22
N ARG A 60 -7.83 -0.89 -3.70
CA ARG A 60 -7.87 -2.34 -3.53
C ARG A 60 -7.96 -3.04 -4.88
N GLY A 61 -7.55 -4.30 -4.94
CA GLY A 61 -7.63 -5.08 -6.18
C GLY A 61 -6.69 -4.57 -7.27
N ILE A 62 -5.58 -3.91 -6.89
CA ILE A 62 -4.73 -3.18 -7.84
C ILE A 62 -3.96 -4.15 -8.76
N GLY A 63 -4.05 -3.93 -10.08
CA GLY A 63 -3.23 -4.58 -11.09
C GLY A 63 -1.98 -3.77 -11.43
N GLU A 64 -1.12 -4.30 -12.31
CA GLU A 64 0.12 -3.65 -12.74
C GLU A 64 -0.10 -2.25 -13.37
N PRO A 65 -1.03 -2.05 -14.32
CA PRO A 65 -1.25 -0.71 -14.91
C PRO A 65 -1.67 0.33 -13.87
N HIS A 66 -2.54 -0.05 -12.94
CA HIS A 66 -2.98 0.81 -11.85
C HIS A 66 -1.83 1.14 -10.91
N LEU A 67 -0.96 0.16 -10.59
CA LEU A 67 0.20 0.41 -9.74
C LEU A 67 1.16 1.42 -10.37
N HIS A 68 1.42 1.32 -11.68
CA HIS A 68 2.20 2.32 -12.40
C HIS A 68 1.53 3.70 -12.38
N ALA A 69 0.21 3.77 -12.57
CA ALA A 69 -0.52 5.02 -12.50
C ALA A 69 -0.42 5.67 -11.11
N VAL A 70 -0.55 4.88 -10.03
CA VAL A 70 -0.39 5.34 -8.64
C VAL A 70 1.03 5.81 -8.35
N HIS A 71 2.03 5.06 -8.82
CA HIS A 71 3.44 5.38 -8.62
C HIS A 71 3.87 6.70 -9.31
N ALA A 72 3.14 7.12 -10.34
CA ALA A 72 3.40 8.35 -11.07
C ALA A 72 2.68 9.59 -10.50
N MET A 73 1.93 9.48 -9.40
CA MET A 73 1.11 10.57 -8.85
C MET A 73 1.95 11.57 -8.04
N PRO A 74 2.32 12.74 -8.59
CA PRO A 74 3.39 13.58 -8.06
C PRO A 74 3.17 14.08 -6.63
N ARG A 75 1.90 14.24 -6.22
CA ARG A 75 1.50 14.80 -4.92
C ARG A 75 1.08 13.75 -3.89
N LEU A 76 1.11 12.47 -4.26
CA LEU A 76 0.62 11.41 -3.39
C LEU A 76 1.57 11.22 -2.21
N HIS A 77 1.07 11.44 -0.99
CA HIS A 77 1.85 11.30 0.24
C HIS A 77 1.26 10.29 1.24
N ARG A 78 -0.03 9.93 1.14
CA ARG A 78 -0.63 8.80 1.89
C ARG A 78 -1.24 7.80 0.94
N LEU A 79 -0.83 6.53 1.09
CA LEU A 79 -1.31 5.46 0.24
C LEU A 79 -1.70 4.24 1.06
N TYR A 80 -2.92 3.74 0.84
CA TYR A 80 -3.32 2.39 1.20
C TYR A 80 -3.45 1.55 -0.08
N LEU A 81 -2.74 0.43 -0.10
CA LEU A 81 -2.78 -0.57 -1.17
C LEU A 81 -3.19 -1.93 -0.60
N GLU A 82 -4.16 -2.55 -1.26
CA GLU A 82 -4.50 -3.96 -1.06
C GLU A 82 -4.50 -4.70 -2.40
N CYS A 83 -3.68 -5.76 -2.50
CA CYS A 83 -3.72 -6.67 -3.65
C CYS A 83 -4.62 -7.88 -3.36
N PRO A 84 -5.26 -8.45 -4.39
CA PRO A 84 -5.99 -9.69 -4.23
C PRO A 84 -5.00 -10.85 -4.00
N GLN A 85 -5.42 -11.90 -3.29
CA GLN A 85 -4.51 -12.98 -2.86
C GLN A 85 -3.88 -13.75 -4.03
N ASP A 86 -4.56 -13.81 -5.17
CA ASP A 86 -4.10 -14.45 -6.39
C ASP A 86 -2.97 -13.68 -7.09
N ALA A 87 -2.91 -12.35 -6.92
CA ALA A 87 -1.81 -11.52 -7.41
C ALA A 87 -0.45 -11.91 -6.80
N MET A 88 -0.42 -12.68 -5.71
CA MET A 88 0.83 -13.21 -5.16
C MET A 88 1.50 -14.27 -6.05
N ARG A 89 0.79 -14.81 -7.05
CA ARG A 89 1.30 -15.85 -7.97
C ARG A 89 1.83 -15.29 -9.29
N THR A 90 1.57 -14.03 -9.59
CA THR A 90 2.04 -13.38 -10.82
C THR A 90 3.44 -12.81 -10.62
N VAL A 91 4.14 -12.55 -11.73
CA VAL A 91 5.43 -11.85 -11.68
C VAL A 91 5.18 -10.48 -11.05
N PRO A 92 5.87 -10.14 -9.95
CA PRO A 92 5.63 -8.89 -9.25
C PRO A 92 6.05 -7.73 -10.17
N PRO A 93 5.17 -6.75 -10.45
CA PRO A 93 5.60 -5.55 -11.13
C PRO A 93 6.69 -4.86 -10.30
N GLU A 94 7.79 -4.54 -10.96
CA GLU A 94 8.88 -3.77 -10.37
C GLU A 94 8.69 -2.30 -10.69
N LEU A 95 8.61 -1.48 -9.65
CA LEU A 95 8.56 -0.03 -9.81
C LEU A 95 9.97 0.54 -9.93
N GLY A 96 10.16 1.41 -10.91
CA GLY A 96 11.38 2.17 -11.10
C GLY A 96 11.58 3.24 -10.02
N PRO A 97 12.60 4.10 -10.18
CA PRO A 97 12.73 5.29 -9.37
C PRO A 97 11.56 6.25 -9.63
N LEU A 98 11.27 7.10 -8.63
CA LEU A 98 10.24 8.13 -8.79
C LEU A 98 10.62 9.12 -9.89
N PRO A 99 9.64 9.60 -10.67
CA PRO A 99 9.85 10.73 -11.57
C PRO A 99 10.36 11.98 -10.84
N GLU A 100 11.07 12.85 -11.55
CA GLU A 100 11.49 14.15 -11.01
C GLU A 100 10.27 14.99 -10.60
N GLY A 101 10.39 15.72 -9.49
CA GLY A 101 9.30 16.56 -8.95
C GLY A 101 8.23 15.82 -8.16
N HIS A 102 8.41 14.52 -7.90
CA HIS A 102 7.52 13.74 -7.05
C HIS A 102 7.84 13.95 -5.55
N ASP A 103 6.82 14.29 -4.74
CA ASP A 103 6.98 14.54 -3.30
C ASP A 103 7.28 13.27 -2.50
N GLY A 104 6.76 12.15 -3.00
CA GLY A 104 6.97 10.82 -2.46
C GLY A 104 6.01 10.49 -1.30
N LEU A 105 5.88 9.20 -1.00
CA LEU A 105 5.03 8.76 0.10
C LEU A 105 5.65 9.13 1.44
N ARG A 106 4.81 9.61 2.37
CA ARG A 106 5.13 9.78 3.79
C ARG A 106 4.48 8.69 4.64
N TRP A 107 3.32 8.21 4.23
CA TRP A 107 2.62 7.10 4.89
C TRP A 107 2.19 6.06 3.86
N LEU A 108 2.49 4.79 4.15
CA LEU A 108 2.11 3.64 3.34
C LEU A 108 1.47 2.57 4.22
N ARG A 109 0.27 2.13 3.87
CA ARG A 109 -0.32 0.88 4.38
C ARG A 109 -0.40 -0.13 3.24
N ALA A 110 0.29 -1.25 3.42
CA ALA A 110 0.49 -2.28 2.42
C ALA A 110 -0.13 -3.61 2.88
N TRP A 111 -1.21 -4.03 2.23
CA TRP A 111 -1.91 -5.28 2.48
C TRP A 111 -1.78 -6.23 1.29
N SER A 112 -1.36 -7.46 1.56
CA SER A 112 -1.31 -8.55 0.56
C SER A 112 -0.47 -8.25 -0.69
N LEU A 113 0.46 -7.29 -0.64
CA LEU A 113 1.33 -6.98 -1.78
C LEU A 113 2.31 -8.13 -2.06
N PRO A 114 2.54 -8.48 -3.34
CA PRO A 114 3.65 -9.35 -3.73
C PRO A 114 4.97 -8.81 -3.18
N ARG A 115 5.83 -9.72 -2.71
CA ARG A 115 7.06 -9.35 -1.99
C ARG A 115 7.99 -8.44 -2.80
N GLY A 116 8.18 -8.74 -4.09
CA GLY A 116 9.02 -7.92 -4.99
C GLY A 116 8.44 -6.54 -5.25
N THR A 117 7.12 -6.45 -5.42
CA THR A 117 6.39 -5.19 -5.61
C THR A 117 6.49 -4.30 -4.38
N LEU A 118 6.28 -4.86 -3.18
CA LEU A 118 6.52 -4.14 -1.94
C LEU A 118 7.97 -3.62 -1.86
N GLN A 119 8.96 -4.46 -2.17
CA GLN A 119 10.37 -4.08 -2.08
C GLN A 119 10.72 -2.93 -3.05
N SER A 120 10.25 -2.98 -4.30
CA SER A 120 10.47 -1.90 -5.27
C SER A 120 9.77 -0.61 -4.84
N LEU A 121 8.53 -0.69 -4.36
CA LEU A 121 7.79 0.46 -3.82
C LEU A 121 8.51 1.10 -2.63
N LEU A 122 8.98 0.30 -1.67
CA LEU A 122 9.73 0.79 -0.50
C LEU A 122 11.04 1.47 -0.90
N ARG A 123 11.79 0.90 -1.86
CA ARG A 123 13.03 1.51 -2.37
C ARG A 123 12.76 2.83 -3.07
N ALA A 124 11.71 2.91 -3.89
CA ALA A 124 11.39 4.14 -4.61
C ALA A 124 11.03 5.29 -3.67
N HIS A 125 10.42 5.00 -2.51
CA HIS A 125 10.04 5.99 -1.50
C HIS A 125 10.97 6.03 -0.28
N ALA A 126 12.16 5.43 -0.37
CA ALA A 126 13.04 5.23 0.79
C ALA A 126 13.48 6.53 1.49
N ALA A 127 13.63 7.60 0.71
CA ALA A 127 14.03 8.92 1.20
C ALA A 127 12.88 9.74 1.81
N THR A 128 11.62 9.34 1.59
CA THR A 128 10.44 10.15 1.97
C THR A 128 9.53 9.46 2.96
N LEU A 129 9.52 8.13 3.00
CA LEU A 129 8.58 7.35 3.80
C LEU A 129 8.86 7.49 5.30
N GLU A 130 7.88 7.99 6.04
CA GLU A 130 7.96 8.21 7.49
C GLU A 130 7.26 7.12 8.28
N GLU A 131 6.14 6.59 7.74
CA GLU A 131 5.27 5.65 8.42
C GLU A 131 4.91 4.49 7.48
N LEU A 132 5.16 3.27 7.96
CA LEU A 132 4.89 2.05 7.21
C LEU A 132 4.01 1.13 8.05
N GLU A 133 2.88 0.73 7.47
CA GLU A 133 1.99 -0.27 8.02
C GLU A 133 1.92 -1.47 7.09
N MET A 134 2.11 -2.67 7.61
CA MET A 134 2.19 -3.86 6.78
C MET A 134 1.41 -5.02 7.38
N TRP A 135 0.65 -5.71 6.54
CA TRP A 135 0.11 -7.01 6.90
C TRP A 135 1.15 -8.10 6.62
N VAL A 136 1.73 -8.65 7.69
CA VAL A 136 2.80 -9.66 7.59
C VAL A 136 2.86 -10.51 8.85
N GLY A 137 3.15 -11.79 8.72
CA GLY A 137 3.31 -12.72 9.83
C GLY A 137 4.70 -12.75 10.45
N SER A 138 4.78 -13.38 11.63
CA SER A 138 6.07 -13.72 12.24
C SER A 138 6.78 -14.84 11.45
N PRO A 139 8.04 -15.17 11.77
CA PRO A 139 8.70 -16.36 11.22
C PRO A 139 7.84 -17.62 11.41
N GLY A 140 7.76 -18.48 10.39
CA GLY A 140 6.83 -19.61 10.33
C GLY A 140 6.96 -20.43 9.06
N LYS A 141 6.07 -21.42 8.87
CA LYS A 141 6.07 -22.35 7.71
C LYS A 141 5.16 -21.91 6.56
N LYS A 142 4.34 -20.87 6.74
CA LYS A 142 3.46 -20.39 5.67
C LYS A 142 4.27 -19.52 4.71
N GLU A 143 3.74 -19.32 3.52
CA GLU A 143 4.35 -18.42 2.53
C GLU A 143 4.15 -16.95 2.91
N TRP A 144 4.81 -16.06 2.18
CA TRP A 144 4.57 -14.62 2.25
C TRP A 144 3.11 -14.30 1.92
N PRO A 145 2.48 -13.30 2.58
CA PRO A 145 2.97 -12.56 3.74
C PRO A 145 2.62 -13.25 5.07
N PHE A 146 1.97 -14.42 5.07
CA PHE A 146 1.49 -15.10 6.28
C PHE A 146 2.59 -15.56 7.24
N SER A 147 3.81 -15.78 6.75
CA SER A 147 5.04 -15.86 7.56
C SER A 147 6.17 -15.10 6.90
N CYS A 148 7.10 -14.55 7.69
CA CYS A 148 8.31 -13.91 7.19
C CYS A 148 9.45 -14.00 8.20
N SER A 149 10.48 -14.78 7.89
CA SER A 149 11.66 -14.93 8.76
C SER A 149 12.69 -13.81 8.61
N ASP A 150 12.70 -13.15 7.47
CA ASP A 150 13.77 -12.26 7.01
C ASP A 150 13.28 -10.81 6.78
N LEU A 151 12.18 -10.42 7.43
CA LEU A 151 11.58 -9.10 7.28
C LEU A 151 12.58 -7.97 7.57
N HIS A 152 13.42 -8.15 8.59
CA HIS A 152 14.48 -7.20 8.97
C HIS A 152 15.52 -7.01 7.86
N TYR A 153 15.89 -8.09 7.16
CA TYR A 153 16.80 -8.02 6.02
C TYR A 153 16.13 -7.29 4.84
N LEU A 154 14.89 -7.63 4.51
CA LEU A 154 14.13 -6.98 3.44
C LEU A 154 14.04 -5.46 3.66
N LEU A 155 13.65 -5.04 4.87
CA LEU A 155 13.49 -3.60 5.17
C LEU A 155 14.84 -2.89 5.27
N GLY A 156 15.86 -3.53 5.85
CA GLY A 156 17.22 -2.97 5.91
C GLY A 156 17.81 -2.70 4.52
N GLN A 157 17.52 -3.56 3.53
CA GLN A 157 17.94 -3.36 2.15
C GLN A 157 17.18 -2.27 1.39
N CYS A 158 16.06 -1.78 1.92
CA CYS A 158 15.28 -0.73 1.27
C CYS A 158 15.84 0.67 1.54
N GLY A 159 16.74 0.84 2.54
CA GLY A 159 17.37 2.13 2.84
C GLY A 159 16.38 3.20 3.34
N LEU A 160 15.41 2.81 4.17
CA LEU A 160 14.31 3.66 4.65
C LEU A 160 14.80 4.75 5.64
N GLN A 161 15.41 5.82 5.13
CA GLN A 161 16.16 6.82 5.92
C GLN A 161 15.29 7.65 6.86
N ARG A 162 14.03 7.89 6.51
CA ARG A 162 13.12 8.76 7.28
C ARG A 162 12.06 8.00 8.07
N LEU A 163 12.11 6.66 8.05
CA LEU A 163 11.10 5.83 8.69
C LEU A 163 11.17 5.99 10.21
N ARG A 164 10.14 6.62 10.77
CA ARG A 164 9.98 6.82 12.22
C ARG A 164 9.04 5.80 12.85
N LYS A 165 8.13 5.20 12.07
CA LYS A 165 7.13 4.26 12.58
C LYS A 165 6.93 3.08 11.65
N LEU A 166 6.96 1.88 12.21
CA LEU A 166 6.64 0.62 11.56
C LEU A 166 5.58 -0.13 12.36
N LEU A 167 4.39 -0.33 11.79
CA LEU A 167 3.32 -1.11 12.40
C LEU A 167 3.10 -2.42 11.64
N LEU A 168 3.17 -3.53 12.35
CA LEU A 168 2.93 -4.87 11.82
C LEU A 168 1.55 -5.36 12.22
N TRP A 169 0.69 -5.60 11.24
CA TRP A 169 -0.65 -6.14 11.38
C TRP A 169 -0.61 -7.67 11.26
N ARG A 170 -1.16 -8.39 12.25
CA ARG A 170 -1.04 -9.85 12.38
C ARG A 170 -2.35 -10.61 12.20
N GLY A 171 -3.36 -9.99 11.57
CA GLY A 171 -4.63 -10.64 11.27
C GLY A 171 -4.41 -11.97 10.53
N ASN A 172 -4.94 -13.09 11.03
CA ASN A 172 -4.79 -14.42 10.41
C ASN A 172 -3.34 -14.92 10.14
N CYS A 173 -2.32 -14.29 10.73
CA CYS A 173 -0.91 -14.67 10.55
C CYS A 173 -0.32 -15.38 11.78
N SER A 174 0.87 -15.98 11.59
CA SER A 174 1.67 -16.49 12.71
C SER A 174 2.10 -15.35 13.66
N HIS A 175 2.08 -15.62 14.97
CA HIS A 175 2.48 -14.67 16.01
C HIS A 175 3.39 -15.29 17.08
N SER A 176 3.87 -16.52 16.89
CA SER A 176 4.62 -17.25 17.92
C SER A 176 6.01 -16.66 18.20
N LYS A 177 6.63 -16.06 17.17
CA LYS A 177 7.99 -15.48 17.25
C LYS A 177 7.99 -13.97 17.04
N CYS A 178 6.95 -13.30 17.53
CA CYS A 178 6.78 -11.88 17.31
C CYS A 178 7.88 -11.07 18.01
N LYS A 179 8.19 -11.40 19.26
CA LYS A 179 9.22 -10.70 20.05
C LYS A 179 10.60 -10.77 19.39
N GLU A 180 11.03 -11.94 18.89
CA GLU A 180 12.32 -12.03 18.20
C GLU A 180 12.32 -11.24 16.88
N GLN A 181 11.20 -11.27 16.13
CA GLN A 181 11.09 -10.50 14.89
C GLN A 181 11.14 -8.98 15.16
N LEU A 182 10.43 -8.48 16.18
CA LEU A 182 10.46 -7.06 16.55
C LEU A 182 11.88 -6.65 17.00
N ALA A 183 12.57 -7.48 17.79
CA ALA A 183 13.95 -7.21 18.20
C ALA A 183 14.91 -7.14 17.00
N ALA A 184 14.80 -8.08 16.05
CA ALA A 184 15.60 -8.06 14.82
C ALA A 184 15.32 -6.82 13.96
N LEU A 185 14.06 -6.37 13.91
CA LEU A 185 13.68 -5.15 13.21
C LEU A 185 14.26 -3.90 13.89
N SER A 186 14.23 -3.84 15.21
CA SER A 186 14.82 -2.71 15.96
C SER A 186 16.33 -2.60 15.76
N GLN A 187 17.01 -3.72 15.56
CA GLN A 187 18.43 -3.73 15.19
C GLN A 187 18.65 -3.25 13.75
N ALA A 188 17.80 -3.66 12.81
CA ALA A 188 17.92 -3.30 11.40
C ALA A 188 17.48 -1.87 11.07
N LEU A 189 16.57 -1.29 11.87
CA LEU A 189 15.97 0.02 11.67
C LEU A 189 16.12 0.87 12.94
N PRO A 190 17.34 1.32 13.27
CA PRO A 190 17.60 2.09 14.48
C PRO A 190 16.83 3.42 14.45
N GLY A 191 16.17 3.76 15.56
CA GLY A 191 15.38 4.99 15.69
C GLY A 191 13.94 4.90 15.19
N THR A 192 13.54 3.78 14.58
CA THR A 192 12.15 3.53 14.19
C THR A 192 11.35 2.93 15.36
N GLU A 193 10.19 3.51 15.66
CA GLU A 193 9.20 2.92 16.56
C GLU A 193 8.55 1.70 15.88
N ILE A 194 8.78 0.51 16.44
CA ILE A 194 8.32 -0.75 15.84
C ILE A 194 7.23 -1.35 16.72
N MET A 195 6.04 -1.50 16.14
CA MET A 195 4.84 -1.96 16.82
C MET A 195 4.27 -3.20 16.15
N CYS A 196 3.58 -4.00 16.95
CA CYS A 196 2.73 -5.11 16.52
C CYS A 196 1.33 -4.87 17.09
N ASP A 197 0.30 -4.96 16.25
CA ASP A 197 -1.09 -4.75 16.62
C ASP A 197 -1.51 -5.62 17.82
N LYS A 198 -1.17 -6.91 17.79
CA LYS A 198 -1.50 -7.86 18.86
C LYS A 198 -0.73 -7.65 20.16
N CYS A 199 0.55 -7.27 20.09
CA CYS A 199 1.37 -7.10 21.30
C CYS A 199 1.11 -5.78 22.02
N HIS A 200 0.78 -4.72 21.27
CA HIS A 200 0.67 -3.36 21.81
C HIS A 200 -0.78 -2.87 21.88
N GLY A 201 -1.76 -3.70 21.51
CA GLY A 201 -3.18 -3.34 21.55
C GLY A 201 -3.52 -2.20 20.60
N VAL A 202 -2.85 -2.11 19.46
CA VAL A 202 -3.15 -1.08 18.46
C VAL A 202 -4.49 -1.42 17.82
N ILE A 203 -5.49 -0.60 18.09
CA ILE A 203 -6.81 -0.73 17.47
C ILE A 203 -6.79 -0.13 16.07
N TYR A 204 -7.49 -0.78 15.15
CA TYR A 204 -7.71 -0.25 13.81
C TYR A 204 -8.59 1.00 13.91
N MET A 205 -7.99 2.16 13.70
CA MET A 205 -8.72 3.38 13.41
C MET A 205 -8.56 3.65 11.92
N GLU A 206 -9.67 3.50 11.20
CA GLU A 206 -9.78 3.90 9.81
C GLU A 206 -9.42 5.39 9.75
N SER A 207 -8.26 5.68 9.19
CA SER A 207 -7.70 7.03 9.22
C SER A 207 -8.48 7.88 8.24
N ALA A 208 -9.43 8.65 8.78
CA ALA A 208 -10.34 9.52 8.06
C ALA A 208 -9.66 10.71 7.35
#